data_AF-A0A1Q2CB23-F1
#
_entry.id   AF-A0A1Q2CB23-F1
#
_cell.length_a   1.000
_cell.length_b   1.000
_cell.length_c   1.000
_cell.angle_alpha   90.00
_cell.angle_beta   90.00
_cell.angle_gamma   90.00
#
_symmetry.space_group_name_H-M   'P 1'
#
loop_
_entity.id
_entity.type
_entity.pdbx_description
1 polymer ?
#
loop_
_entity_poly.entity_id
_entity_poly.type
_entity_poly.pdbx_seq_one_letter_code
_entity_poly.pdbx_strand_id
1 'polypeptide(L)'
;MQSYVEYGQEADRIAALGRVVPVIFFLVAALVSLTAMTRMVEEQRTQIGMMKALGYSGVHIAMKYVTYALAATLSGSILGAVIGEKLLPWIIINAYKMMYTGLGDVYTPLEIEYSVMAGGLAVGVVVLAVLSACYKELREKPAQLMRPVAPKEGKRILLERIPFIWKRLSFIWKATMRNLFRYKKRFFMTIFGIGGCMALLLLGFGIKDSISAISEKQYGEIITYDFSITHKDGISETKKEDLIQYAKKQEHMTDLIEVSESAVTIRANGKKQDATMIQPMSKKDLNGYISLQDRKSKTKYQLDDDGIILTEKAASLLGVKKGDSIKIQRSGDKQITAKISQITENYMQHKVYMTPKLYEKLYHKKAQTTGIYCIEKNISKKKMQENGKQILARDEASTLHFCADDEKTMSDMVNNLNIVVVVLIVSAGLLAFVVLYNLNNINISERRMELATIKVLGFYDGEVGAYVYRENILLTILGTIAGIILGIILHKYVIFTTEVDLIMFGRQIYVQSYIYSILLTIAFSILVNAFVYFQLKKIDMVESLKSTE
;
A
#
# COMPACT_ATOMS: atom_id res chain seq x y z
N MET A 1 20.83 16.21 -13.96
CA MET A 1 19.77 16.85 -13.15
C MET A 1 18.51 16.00 -13.05
N GLN A 2 17.99 15.45 -14.16
CA GLN A 2 16.78 14.62 -14.20
C GLN A 2 16.85 13.40 -13.25
N SER A 3 17.97 12.67 -13.24
CA SER A 3 18.19 11.53 -12.32
C SER A 3 18.17 11.90 -10.82
N TYR A 4 18.58 13.12 -10.42
CA TYR A 4 18.54 13.53 -9.01
C TYR A 4 17.12 13.89 -8.56
N VAL A 5 16.32 14.50 -9.43
CA VAL A 5 14.91 14.82 -9.15
C VAL A 5 14.09 13.53 -9.08
N GLU A 6 14.31 12.60 -10.00
CA GLU A 6 13.68 11.27 -9.98
C GLU A 6 14.04 10.50 -8.71
N TYR A 7 15.33 10.46 -8.34
CA TYR A 7 15.77 9.84 -7.08
C TYR A 7 15.11 10.48 -5.85
N GLY A 8 14.98 11.82 -5.82
CA GLY A 8 14.28 12.52 -4.75
C GLY A 8 12.81 12.14 -4.64
N GLN A 9 12.11 12.03 -5.78
CA GLN A 9 10.71 11.58 -5.81
C GLN A 9 10.55 10.12 -5.37
N GLU A 10 11.50 9.24 -5.70
CA GLU A 10 11.51 7.87 -5.21
C GLU A 10 11.76 7.81 -3.69
N ALA A 11 12.67 8.63 -3.18
CA ALA A 11 12.92 8.75 -1.74
C ALA A 11 11.68 9.27 -0.99
N ASP A 12 10.97 10.26 -1.52
CA ASP A 12 9.71 10.76 -0.93
C ASP A 12 8.63 9.68 -0.87
N ARG A 13 8.54 8.82 -1.90
CA ARG A 13 7.61 7.68 -1.90
C ARG A 13 7.97 6.67 -0.81
N ILE A 14 9.25 6.35 -0.63
CA ILE A 14 9.71 5.50 0.48
C ILE A 14 9.41 6.16 1.83
N ALA A 15 9.64 7.46 1.97
CA ALA A 15 9.35 8.20 3.20
C ALA A 15 7.85 8.14 3.56
N ALA A 16 6.96 8.22 2.57
CA ALA A 16 5.52 8.06 2.80
C ALA A 16 5.17 6.66 3.34
N LEU A 17 5.79 5.59 2.81
CA LEU A 17 5.63 4.24 3.34
C LEU A 17 6.15 4.11 4.77
N GLY A 18 7.29 4.75 5.05
CA GLY A 18 7.91 4.82 6.38
C GLY A 18 7.03 5.47 7.45
N ARG A 19 6.02 6.28 7.06
CA ARG A 19 5.07 6.87 8.02
C ARG A 19 3.91 5.94 8.40
N VAL A 20 3.50 5.07 7.49
CA VAL A 20 2.26 4.28 7.66
C VAL A 20 2.55 2.88 8.19
N VAL A 21 3.60 2.23 7.68
CA VAL A 21 3.96 0.85 8.05
C VAL A 21 4.22 0.68 9.55
N PRO A 22 4.98 1.57 10.24
CA PRO A 22 5.27 1.39 11.66
C PRO A 22 4.04 1.34 12.56
N VAL A 23 2.96 2.04 12.20
CA VAL A 23 1.72 2.06 13.00
C VAL A 23 1.16 0.64 13.17
N ILE A 24 1.18 -0.17 12.11
CA ILE A 24 0.71 -1.56 12.15
C ILE A 24 1.63 -2.42 13.01
N PHE A 25 2.95 -2.26 12.84
CA PHE A 25 3.92 -3.00 13.64
C PHE A 25 3.81 -2.68 15.12
N PHE A 26 3.69 -1.40 15.51
CA PHE A 26 3.51 -1.00 16.90
C PHE A 26 2.18 -1.50 17.48
N LEU A 27 1.09 -1.42 16.72
CA LEU A 27 -0.21 -1.93 17.16
C LEU A 27 -0.17 -3.45 17.40
N VAL A 28 0.40 -4.21 16.48
CA VAL A 28 0.51 -5.66 16.63
C VAL A 28 1.49 -6.03 17.74
N ALA A 29 2.63 -5.34 17.84
CA ALA A 29 3.59 -5.54 18.94
C ALA A 29 2.95 -5.25 20.31
N ALA A 30 2.12 -4.20 20.43
CA ALA A 30 1.35 -3.89 21.62
C ALA A 30 0.44 -5.07 22.02
N LEU A 31 -0.32 -5.58 21.05
CA LEU A 31 -1.26 -6.67 21.27
C LEU A 31 -0.54 -7.96 21.67
N VAL A 32 0.53 -8.33 20.96
CA VAL A 32 1.35 -9.53 21.26
C VAL A 32 2.03 -9.42 22.61
N SER A 33 2.60 -8.26 22.93
CA SER A 33 3.21 -8.03 24.24
C SER A 33 2.17 -8.12 25.37
N LEU A 34 1.00 -7.50 25.18
CA LEU A 34 -0.09 -7.55 26.15
C LEU A 34 -0.52 -8.99 26.43
N THR A 35 -0.70 -9.83 25.39
CA THR A 35 -1.12 -11.22 25.60
C THR A 35 -0.02 -12.07 26.21
N ALA A 36 1.22 -11.94 25.74
CA ALA A 36 2.36 -12.66 26.30
C ALA A 36 2.54 -12.33 27.79
N MET A 37 2.51 -11.05 28.15
CA MET A 37 2.67 -10.61 29.53
C MET A 37 1.48 -10.99 30.40
N THR A 38 0.24 -10.87 29.90
CA THR A 38 -0.94 -11.37 30.62
C THR A 38 -0.80 -12.86 30.92
N ARG A 39 -0.36 -13.65 29.94
CA ARG A 39 -0.15 -15.09 30.13
C ARG A 39 0.94 -15.39 31.16
N MET A 40 2.08 -14.71 31.08
CA MET A 40 3.18 -14.91 32.01
C MET A 40 2.79 -14.58 33.47
N VAL A 41 2.01 -13.49 33.66
CA VAL A 41 1.46 -13.13 34.97
C VAL A 41 0.44 -14.17 35.44
N GLU A 42 -0.41 -14.67 34.53
CA GLU A 42 -1.40 -15.72 34.83
C GLU A 42 -0.75 -17.06 35.21
N GLU A 43 0.31 -17.48 34.53
CA GLU A 43 1.07 -18.70 34.84
C GLU A 43 1.81 -18.61 36.18
N GLN A 44 2.21 -17.39 36.59
CA GLN A 44 2.89 -17.14 37.86
C GLN A 44 1.96 -16.68 38.99
N ARG A 45 0.63 -16.86 38.85
CA ARG A 45 -0.36 -16.44 39.87
C ARG A 45 -0.08 -16.96 41.27
N THR A 46 0.26 -18.24 41.41
CA THR A 46 0.57 -18.83 42.72
C THR A 46 1.78 -18.14 43.35
N GLN A 47 2.80 -17.80 42.55
CA GLN A 47 3.97 -17.05 43.03
C GLN A 47 3.59 -15.63 43.47
N ILE A 48 2.72 -14.94 42.71
CA ILE A 48 2.18 -13.63 43.08
C ILE A 48 1.39 -13.71 44.40
N GLY A 49 0.58 -14.75 44.57
CA GLY A 49 -0.17 -15.02 45.79
C GLY A 49 0.73 -15.21 47.01
N MET A 50 1.79 -16.02 46.87
CA MET A 50 2.81 -16.21 47.91
C MET A 50 3.53 -14.91 48.27
N MET A 51 3.98 -14.13 47.27
CA MET A 51 4.62 -12.83 47.53
C MET A 51 3.69 -11.86 48.27
N LYS A 52 2.42 -11.77 47.88
CA LYS A 52 1.45 -10.94 48.62
C LYS A 52 1.21 -11.45 50.05
N ALA A 53 1.15 -12.76 50.25
CA ALA A 53 0.97 -13.36 51.58
C ALA A 53 2.18 -13.07 52.50
N LEU A 54 3.38 -12.97 51.93
CA LEU A 54 4.60 -12.56 52.62
C LEU A 54 4.71 -11.04 52.85
N GLY A 55 3.69 -10.25 52.43
CA GLY A 55 3.64 -8.80 52.68
C GLY A 55 4.25 -7.92 51.60
N TYR A 56 4.64 -8.47 50.44
CA TYR A 56 5.14 -7.64 49.33
C TYR A 56 4.01 -6.77 48.75
N SER A 57 4.29 -5.47 48.59
CA SER A 57 3.36 -4.54 47.95
C SER A 57 3.14 -4.90 46.47
N GLY A 58 1.97 -4.56 45.93
CA GLY A 58 1.66 -4.80 44.52
C GLY A 58 2.64 -4.14 43.54
N VAL A 59 3.20 -2.98 43.90
CA VAL A 59 4.20 -2.27 43.08
C VAL A 59 5.50 -3.07 42.97
N HIS A 60 6.00 -3.61 44.08
CA HIS A 60 7.22 -4.44 44.07
C HIS A 60 7.04 -5.70 43.21
N ILE A 61 5.86 -6.32 43.27
CA ILE A 61 5.54 -7.48 42.44
C ILE A 61 5.44 -7.08 40.96
N ALA A 62 4.77 -5.96 40.65
CA ALA A 62 4.66 -5.45 39.27
C ALA A 62 6.04 -5.15 38.68
N MET A 63 6.96 -4.60 39.47
CA MET A 63 8.29 -4.20 39.01
C MET A 63 9.10 -5.38 38.47
N LYS A 64 8.94 -6.59 39.02
CA LYS A 64 9.54 -7.81 38.45
C LYS A 64 9.18 -8.00 36.97
N TYR A 65 7.89 -7.83 36.64
CA TYR A 65 7.38 -7.98 35.28
C TYR A 65 7.77 -6.81 34.38
N VAL A 66 7.74 -5.59 34.92
CA VAL A 66 8.14 -4.37 34.20
C VAL A 66 9.62 -4.42 33.84
N THR A 67 10.51 -4.78 34.77
CA THR A 67 11.96 -4.89 34.52
C THR A 67 12.26 -5.96 33.47
N TYR A 68 11.58 -7.11 33.52
CA TYR A 68 11.71 -8.14 32.49
C TYR A 68 11.33 -7.60 31.10
N ALA A 69 10.16 -6.96 31.00
CA ALA A 69 9.66 -6.41 29.74
C ALA A 69 10.51 -5.24 29.23
N LEU A 70 11.02 -4.39 30.12
CA LEU A 70 11.95 -3.31 29.79
C LEU A 70 13.26 -3.85 29.23
N ALA A 71 13.88 -4.84 29.88
CA ALA A 71 15.12 -5.44 29.41
C ALA A 71 14.95 -6.05 28.00
N ALA A 72 13.87 -6.79 27.79
CA ALA A 72 13.53 -7.36 26.49
C ALA A 72 13.26 -6.29 25.43
N THR A 73 12.55 -5.22 25.78
CA THR A 73 12.19 -4.15 24.83
C THR A 73 13.38 -3.26 24.49
N LEU A 74 14.23 -2.93 25.46
CA LEU A 74 15.43 -2.13 25.24
C LEU A 74 16.44 -2.89 24.37
N SER A 75 16.75 -4.14 24.71
CA SER A 75 17.64 -4.97 23.89
C SER A 75 17.08 -5.17 22.48
N GLY A 76 15.79 -5.47 22.35
CA GLY A 76 15.11 -5.60 21.06
C GLY A 76 15.09 -4.30 20.24
N SER A 77 14.90 -3.14 20.89
CA SER A 77 14.88 -1.84 20.22
C SER A 77 16.27 -1.44 19.74
N ILE A 78 17.33 -1.68 20.54
CA ILE A 78 18.72 -1.41 20.15
C ILE A 78 19.10 -2.29 18.95
N LEU A 79 18.85 -3.60 19.04
CA LEU A 79 19.13 -4.53 17.93
C LEU A 79 18.30 -4.18 16.69
N GLY A 80 17.01 -3.88 16.87
CA GLY A 80 16.10 -3.50 15.81
C GLY A 80 16.47 -2.20 15.12
N ALA A 81 16.91 -1.18 15.87
CA ALA A 81 17.43 0.06 15.34
C ALA A 81 18.69 -0.17 14.50
N VAL A 82 19.68 -0.88 15.06
CA VAL A 82 20.95 -1.16 14.36
C VAL A 82 20.73 -1.99 13.11
N ILE A 83 19.95 -3.07 13.19
CA ILE A 83 19.68 -3.94 12.04
C ILE A 83 18.79 -3.20 11.04
N GLY A 84 17.73 -2.54 11.49
CA GLY A 84 16.76 -1.86 10.63
C GLY A 84 17.37 -0.71 9.84
N GLU A 85 18.10 0.19 10.51
CA GLU A 85 18.71 1.37 9.89
C GLU A 85 19.94 1.04 9.04
N LYS A 86 20.56 -0.14 9.22
CA LYS A 86 21.64 -0.59 8.33
C LYS A 86 21.12 -1.44 7.18
N LEU A 87 20.29 -2.44 7.47
CA LEU A 87 19.88 -3.44 6.49
C LEU A 87 18.86 -2.87 5.49
N LEU A 88 17.81 -2.20 5.95
CA LEU A 88 16.75 -1.72 5.05
C LEU A 88 17.27 -0.64 4.09
N PRO A 89 17.96 0.42 4.55
CA PRO A 89 18.57 1.38 3.64
C PRO A 89 19.59 0.74 2.70
N TRP A 90 20.42 -0.21 3.17
CA TRP A 90 21.38 -0.90 2.30
C TRP A 90 20.69 -1.69 1.17
N ILE A 91 19.62 -2.42 1.46
CA ILE A 91 18.83 -3.14 0.44
C ILE A 91 18.24 -2.14 -0.58
N ILE A 92 17.62 -1.07 -0.09
CA ILE A 92 16.95 -0.07 -0.94
C ILE A 92 17.96 0.71 -1.80
N ILE A 93 19.04 1.19 -1.19
CA ILE A 93 20.08 1.95 -1.89
C ILE A 93 20.77 1.09 -2.93
N ASN A 94 21.10 -0.17 -2.64
CA ASN A 94 21.71 -1.05 -3.65
C ASN A 94 20.77 -1.36 -4.81
N ALA A 95 19.47 -1.52 -4.52
CA ALA A 95 18.47 -1.62 -5.58
C ALA A 95 18.48 -0.37 -6.47
N TYR A 96 18.64 0.82 -5.90
CA TYR A 96 18.71 2.08 -6.64
C TYR A 96 20.07 2.32 -7.33
N LYS A 97 21.19 1.89 -6.74
CA LYS A 97 22.53 1.98 -7.34
C LYS A 97 22.67 1.14 -8.59
N MET A 98 21.97 0.00 -8.68
CA MET A 98 21.90 -0.78 -9.92
C MET A 98 21.27 0.00 -11.09
N MET A 99 20.57 1.10 -10.80
CA MET A 99 19.77 1.83 -11.77
C MET A 99 20.27 3.25 -12.04
N TYR A 100 20.75 3.96 -11.01
CA TYR A 100 21.29 5.30 -11.14
C TYR A 100 22.81 5.27 -11.14
N THR A 101 23.39 5.49 -12.32
CA THR A 101 24.84 5.65 -12.47
C THR A 101 25.30 6.98 -11.87
N GLY A 102 26.36 6.96 -11.06
CA GLY A 102 26.90 8.17 -10.44
C GLY A 102 26.34 8.54 -9.07
N LEU A 103 25.49 7.69 -8.46
CA LEU A 103 25.26 7.75 -7.01
C LEU A 103 26.60 7.43 -6.32
N GLY A 104 27.15 8.41 -5.59
CA GLY A 104 28.34 8.22 -4.77
C GLY A 104 28.10 7.23 -3.62
N ASP A 105 29.05 7.17 -2.69
CA ASP A 105 28.86 6.39 -1.47
C ASP A 105 27.75 7.02 -0.62
N VAL A 106 26.60 6.35 -0.59
CA VAL A 106 25.50 6.73 0.28
C VAL A 106 25.81 6.18 1.67
N TYR A 107 26.13 7.08 2.59
CA TYR A 107 26.30 6.75 3.99
C TYR A 107 24.94 6.57 4.64
N THR A 108 24.78 5.49 5.41
CA THR A 108 23.59 5.20 6.20
C THR A 108 23.94 5.45 7.68
N PRO A 109 24.03 6.71 8.14
CA PRO A 109 24.29 6.98 9.55
C PRO A 109 23.17 6.38 10.42
N LEU A 110 23.49 6.10 11.68
CA LEU A 110 22.48 5.76 12.67
C LEU A 110 21.73 7.05 13.02
N GLU A 111 20.46 7.11 12.65
CA GLU A 111 19.58 8.24 12.90
C GLU A 111 19.02 8.14 14.32
N ILE A 112 19.81 8.65 15.26
CA ILE A 112 19.52 8.55 16.70
C ILE A 112 18.12 9.08 17.04
N GLU A 113 17.64 10.12 16.35
CA GLU A 113 16.31 10.68 16.57
C GLU A 113 15.20 9.65 16.31
N TYR A 114 15.22 8.97 15.16
CA TYR A 114 14.24 7.94 14.82
C TYR A 114 14.37 6.72 15.72
N SER A 115 15.59 6.29 16.03
CA SER A 115 15.89 5.22 16.97
C SER A 115 15.31 5.49 18.36
N VAL A 116 15.52 6.69 18.92
CA VAL A 116 15.03 7.09 20.24
C VAL A 116 13.50 7.22 20.23
N MET A 117 12.92 7.81 19.19
CA MET A 117 11.47 7.95 19.07
C MET A 117 10.78 6.57 18.97
N ALA A 118 11.29 5.68 18.11
CA ALA A 118 10.76 4.34 17.94
C ALA A 118 10.95 3.48 19.21
N GLY A 119 12.14 3.54 19.82
CA GLY A 119 12.43 2.85 21.08
C GLY A 119 11.58 3.36 22.24
N GLY A 120 11.40 4.68 22.36
CA GLY A 120 10.53 5.30 23.37
C GLY A 120 9.07 4.88 23.21
N LEU A 121 8.55 4.87 21.97
CA LEU A 121 7.22 4.35 21.67
C LEU A 121 7.08 2.86 22.00
N ALA A 122 8.06 2.04 21.62
CA ALA A 122 8.07 0.60 21.94
C ALA A 122 8.02 0.37 23.45
N VAL A 123 8.89 1.06 24.20
CA VAL A 123 8.94 0.99 25.67
C VAL A 123 7.62 1.43 26.29
N GLY A 124 7.07 2.58 25.86
CA GLY A 124 5.80 3.09 26.38
C GLY A 124 4.65 2.09 26.18
N VAL A 125 4.53 1.57 24.96
CA VAL A 125 3.51 0.57 24.61
C VAL A 125 3.65 -0.71 25.44
N VAL A 126 4.87 -1.25 25.56
CA VAL A 126 5.10 -2.50 26.29
C VAL A 126 4.89 -2.31 27.78
N VAL A 127 5.39 -1.23 28.38
CA VAL A 127 5.20 -0.95 29.82
C VAL A 127 3.71 -0.79 30.13
N LEU A 128 2.95 -0.06 29.31
CA LEU A 128 1.50 0.07 29.48
C LEU A 128 0.80 -1.30 29.39
N ALA A 129 1.21 -2.15 28.45
CA ALA A 129 0.68 -3.49 28.31
C ALA A 129 0.96 -4.37 29.56
N VAL A 130 2.18 -4.31 30.10
CA VAL A 130 2.59 -5.05 31.30
C VAL A 130 1.83 -4.56 32.52
N LEU A 131 1.74 -3.24 32.73
CA LEU A 131 1.00 -2.66 33.85
C LEU A 131 -0.48 -3.03 33.79
N SER A 132 -1.08 -3.02 32.60
CA SER A 132 -2.46 -3.45 32.36
C SER A 132 -2.65 -4.94 32.70
N ALA A 133 -1.70 -5.80 32.33
CA ALA A 133 -1.71 -7.22 32.67
C ALA A 133 -1.60 -7.46 34.19
N CYS A 134 -0.67 -6.78 34.86
CA CYS A 134 -0.46 -6.92 36.31
C CYS A 134 -1.63 -6.34 37.12
N TYR A 135 -2.23 -5.24 36.69
CA TYR A 135 -3.26 -4.53 37.45
C TYR A 135 -4.44 -5.41 37.87
N LYS A 136 -4.89 -6.30 36.99
CA LYS A 136 -6.01 -7.20 37.27
C LYS A 136 -5.67 -8.22 38.37
N GLU A 137 -4.52 -8.87 38.27
CA GLU A 137 -4.11 -9.92 39.22
C GLU A 137 -3.62 -9.33 40.56
N LEU A 138 -3.04 -8.13 40.52
CA LEU A 138 -2.61 -7.41 41.72
C LEU A 138 -3.77 -6.87 42.55
N ARG A 139 -5.00 -6.84 42.03
CA ARG A 139 -6.20 -6.52 42.83
C ARG A 139 -6.81 -7.71 43.56
N GLU A 140 -6.46 -8.95 43.22
CA GLU A 140 -7.04 -10.14 43.85
C GLU A 140 -6.43 -10.46 45.22
N LYS A 141 -7.19 -11.18 46.06
CA LYS A 141 -6.72 -11.61 47.38
C LYS A 141 -5.70 -12.77 47.25
N PRO A 142 -4.69 -12.88 48.14
CA PRO A 142 -3.66 -13.92 48.07
C PRO A 142 -4.23 -15.34 47.98
N ALA A 143 -5.24 -15.65 48.79
CA ALA A 143 -5.89 -16.97 48.80
C ALA A 143 -6.61 -17.32 47.48
N GLN A 144 -7.06 -16.32 46.70
CA GLN A 144 -7.66 -16.56 45.38
C GLN A 144 -6.60 -16.78 44.30
N LEU A 145 -5.47 -16.09 44.40
CA LEU A 145 -4.34 -16.25 43.47
C LEU A 145 -3.65 -17.61 43.58
N MET A 146 -3.70 -18.24 44.76
CA MET A 146 -3.15 -19.58 44.99
C MET A 146 -4.09 -20.71 44.53
N ARG A 147 -5.32 -20.39 44.09
CA ARG A 147 -6.24 -21.37 43.52
C ARG A 147 -6.11 -21.39 41.99
N PRO A 148 -6.26 -22.55 41.36
CA PRO A 148 -6.32 -22.64 39.90
C PRO A 148 -7.47 -21.78 39.37
N VAL A 149 -7.23 -21.07 38.26
CA VAL A 149 -8.21 -20.20 37.63
C VAL A 149 -9.39 -21.05 37.17
N ALA A 150 -10.60 -20.74 37.64
CA ALA A 150 -11.80 -21.40 37.15
C ALA A 150 -11.95 -21.16 35.63
N PRO A 151 -12.21 -22.19 34.82
CA PRO A 151 -12.43 -22.01 33.39
C PRO A 151 -13.61 -21.07 33.17
N LYS A 152 -13.45 -20.09 32.27
CA LYS A 152 -14.51 -19.10 31.97
C LYS A 152 -15.80 -19.82 31.56
N GLU A 153 -16.95 -19.44 32.09
CA GLU A 153 -18.22 -20.08 31.70
C GLU A 153 -18.49 -19.96 30.19
N GLY A 154 -18.99 -21.04 29.58
CA GLY A 154 -19.42 -21.03 28.19
C GLY A 154 -20.75 -20.29 28.03
N LYS A 155 -20.78 -19.20 27.28
CA LYS A 155 -22.03 -18.48 26.94
C LYS A 155 -22.52 -18.84 25.54
N ARG A 156 -23.83 -18.75 25.31
CA ARG A 156 -24.43 -18.90 23.97
C ARG A 156 -23.82 -17.89 23.00
N ILE A 157 -23.53 -18.33 21.77
CA ILE A 157 -22.92 -17.51 20.72
C ILE A 157 -23.98 -16.96 19.75
N LEU A 158 -23.70 -15.86 19.06
CA LEU A 158 -24.64 -15.28 18.08
C LEU A 158 -24.96 -16.24 16.93
N LEU A 159 -24.01 -17.10 16.55
CA LEU A 159 -24.20 -18.09 15.49
C LEU A 159 -25.29 -19.13 15.81
N GLU A 160 -25.57 -19.38 17.11
CA GLU A 160 -26.68 -20.25 17.54
C GLU A 160 -28.05 -19.66 17.17
N ARG A 161 -28.14 -18.35 16.91
CA ARG A 161 -29.36 -17.68 16.48
C ARG A 161 -29.62 -17.81 14.98
N ILE A 162 -28.69 -18.37 14.20
CA ILE A 162 -28.85 -18.60 12.76
C ILE A 162 -29.02 -20.11 12.51
N PRO A 163 -30.25 -20.65 12.63
CA PRO A 163 -30.48 -22.10 12.69
C PRO A 163 -30.10 -22.85 11.41
N PHE A 164 -30.14 -22.19 10.25
CA PHE A 164 -29.75 -22.82 8.97
C PHE A 164 -28.27 -23.22 8.93
N ILE A 165 -27.39 -22.38 9.48
CA ILE A 165 -25.95 -22.65 9.56
C ILE A 165 -25.67 -23.59 10.73
N TRP A 166 -26.26 -23.30 11.90
CA TRP A 166 -25.98 -24.06 13.13
C TRP A 166 -26.39 -25.53 13.05
N LYS A 167 -27.52 -25.85 12.41
CA LYS A 167 -27.98 -27.24 12.27
C LYS A 167 -27.07 -28.09 11.38
N ARG A 168 -26.41 -27.49 10.39
CA ARG A 168 -25.51 -28.17 9.43
C ARG A 168 -24.10 -28.43 9.97
N LEU A 169 -23.71 -27.81 11.09
CA LEU A 169 -22.40 -28.01 11.70
C LEU A 169 -22.33 -29.31 12.52
N SER A 170 -21.25 -30.08 12.34
CA SER A 170 -20.95 -31.24 13.19
C SER A 170 -20.67 -30.81 14.63
N PHE A 171 -20.73 -31.75 15.57
CA PHE A 171 -20.48 -31.49 16.99
C PHE A 171 -19.13 -30.81 17.23
N ILE A 172 -18.08 -31.25 16.53
CA ILE A 172 -16.73 -30.70 16.68
C ILE A 172 -16.68 -29.23 16.24
N TRP A 173 -17.31 -28.88 15.11
CA TRP A 173 -17.37 -27.50 14.66
C TRP A 173 -18.19 -26.60 15.59
N LYS A 174 -19.29 -27.11 16.17
CA LYS A 174 -20.06 -26.39 17.19
C LYS A 174 -19.21 -26.11 18.44
N ALA A 175 -18.42 -27.08 18.87
CA ALA A 175 -17.49 -26.93 19.98
C ALA A 175 -16.38 -25.91 19.66
N THR A 176 -15.76 -25.99 18.48
CA THR A 176 -14.76 -25.02 18.03
C THR A 176 -15.32 -23.60 17.99
N MET A 177 -16.51 -23.39 17.40
CA MET A 177 -17.16 -22.07 17.36
C MET A 177 -17.43 -21.51 18.76
N ARG A 178 -17.99 -22.31 19.68
CA ARG A 178 -18.22 -21.88 21.06
C ARG A 178 -16.91 -21.48 21.76
N ASN A 179 -15.85 -22.27 21.53
CA ASN A 179 -14.56 -22.04 22.15
C ASN A 179 -13.91 -20.74 21.67
N LEU A 180 -13.99 -20.48 20.35
CA LEU A 180 -13.45 -19.30 19.70
C LEU A 180 -14.07 -18.00 20.28
N PHE A 181 -15.39 -18.00 20.50
CA PHE A 181 -16.10 -16.88 21.14
C PHE A 181 -16.03 -16.86 22.67
N ARG A 182 -15.63 -17.95 23.33
CA ARG A 182 -15.34 -18.00 24.77
C ARG A 182 -14.14 -17.12 25.10
N TYR A 183 -13.15 -17.06 24.21
CA TYR A 183 -11.91 -16.32 24.36
C TYR A 183 -11.84 -15.08 23.45
N LYS A 184 -12.80 -14.16 23.59
CA LYS A 184 -12.96 -12.96 22.72
C LYS A 184 -11.70 -12.10 22.55
N LYS A 185 -10.90 -11.89 23.61
CA LYS A 185 -9.68 -11.08 23.53
C LYS A 185 -8.68 -11.67 22.52
N ARG A 186 -8.47 -12.98 22.63
CA ARG A 186 -7.61 -13.76 21.74
C ARG A 186 -8.14 -13.75 20.31
N PHE A 187 -9.45 -13.92 20.15
CA PHE A 187 -10.11 -13.86 18.85
C PHE A 187 -9.78 -12.56 18.10
N PHE A 188 -10.07 -11.40 18.71
CA PHE A 188 -9.83 -10.10 18.08
C PHE A 188 -8.33 -9.86 17.85
N MET A 189 -7.49 -10.17 18.84
CA MET A 189 -6.04 -9.99 18.72
C MET A 189 -5.46 -10.80 17.55
N THR A 190 -5.92 -12.04 17.35
CA THR A 190 -5.49 -12.88 16.23
C THR A 190 -5.96 -12.30 14.89
N ILE A 191 -7.23 -11.87 14.83
CA ILE A 191 -7.78 -11.25 13.63
C ILE A 191 -7.02 -9.98 13.26
N PHE A 192 -6.68 -9.12 14.22
CA PHE A 192 -5.89 -7.92 13.97
C PHE A 192 -4.45 -8.24 13.60
N GLY A 193 -3.83 -9.25 14.20
CA GLY A 193 -2.48 -9.66 13.85
C GLY A 193 -2.39 -10.23 12.43
N ILE A 194 -3.17 -11.26 12.11
CA ILE A 194 -3.22 -11.86 10.76
C ILE A 194 -3.74 -10.85 9.74
N GLY A 195 -4.77 -10.09 10.10
CA GLY A 195 -5.33 -9.03 9.28
C GLY A 195 -4.32 -7.92 9.00
N GLY A 196 -3.45 -7.59 9.96
CA GLY A 196 -2.33 -6.67 9.77
C GLY A 196 -1.32 -7.18 8.74
N CYS A 197 -0.96 -8.46 8.79
CA CYS A 197 -0.09 -9.08 7.79
C CYS A 197 -0.71 -9.06 6.39
N MET A 198 -1.97 -9.47 6.27
CA MET A 198 -2.71 -9.45 5.01
C MET A 198 -2.87 -8.01 4.48
N ALA A 199 -3.12 -7.03 5.36
CA ALA A 199 -3.22 -5.62 4.99
C ALA A 199 -1.88 -5.06 4.47
N LEU A 200 -0.76 -5.45 5.08
CA LEU A 200 0.58 -5.07 4.62
C LEU A 200 0.92 -5.68 3.25
N LEU A 201 0.59 -6.95 3.03
CA LEU A 201 0.75 -7.60 1.73
C LEU A 201 -0.08 -6.89 0.66
N LEU A 202 -1.36 -6.65 0.95
CA LEU A 202 -2.28 -6.00 0.02
C LEU A 202 -1.86 -4.55 -0.26
N LEU A 203 -1.31 -3.85 0.74
CA LEU A 203 -0.74 -2.51 0.55
C LEU A 203 0.43 -2.56 -0.44
N GLY A 204 1.38 -3.48 -0.25
CA GLY A 204 2.55 -3.60 -1.11
C GLY A 204 2.17 -3.86 -2.56
N PHE A 205 1.37 -4.89 -2.80
CA PHE A 205 0.88 -5.18 -4.15
C PHE A 205 -0.04 -4.08 -4.69
N GLY A 206 -0.90 -3.49 -3.86
CA GLY A 206 -1.80 -2.42 -4.27
C GLY A 206 -1.10 -1.14 -4.72
N ILE A 207 0.03 -0.77 -4.09
CA ILE A 207 0.87 0.36 -4.53
C ILE A 207 1.45 0.05 -5.90
N LYS A 208 1.98 -1.17 -6.10
CA LYS A 208 2.50 -1.61 -7.40
C LYS A 208 1.41 -1.48 -8.47
N ASP A 209 0.22 -2.04 -8.23
CA ASP A 209 -0.92 -1.97 -9.16
C ASP A 209 -1.32 -0.52 -9.49
N SER A 210 -1.33 0.35 -8.48
CA SER A 210 -1.74 1.75 -8.64
C SER A 210 -0.78 2.53 -9.53
N ILE A 211 0.50 2.18 -9.51
CA ILE A 211 1.53 2.82 -10.34
C ILE A 211 1.55 2.16 -11.72
N SER A 212 1.38 0.83 -11.81
CA SER A 212 1.21 0.13 -13.10
C SER A 212 0.03 0.65 -13.89
N ALA A 213 -1.09 0.96 -13.22
CA ALA A 213 -2.27 1.53 -13.83
C ALA A 213 -2.01 2.88 -14.51
N ILE A 214 -0.99 3.65 -14.09
CA ILE A 214 -0.64 4.91 -14.75
C ILE A 214 -0.19 4.61 -16.18
N SER A 215 0.74 3.67 -16.38
CA SER A 215 1.24 3.33 -17.71
C SER A 215 0.11 2.83 -18.61
N GLU A 216 -0.65 1.84 -18.12
CA GLU A 216 -1.74 1.20 -18.86
C GLU A 216 -2.85 2.18 -19.23
N LYS A 217 -3.28 3.04 -18.29
CA LYS A 217 -4.37 4.00 -18.55
C LYS A 217 -3.89 5.23 -19.31
N GLN A 218 -2.73 5.79 -18.97
CA GLN A 218 -2.23 7.02 -19.59
C GLN A 218 -1.84 6.81 -21.04
N TYR A 219 -1.09 5.74 -21.35
CA TYR A 219 -0.52 5.51 -22.69
C TYR A 219 -1.22 4.38 -23.46
N GLY A 220 -2.16 3.66 -22.83
CA GLY A 220 -3.01 2.68 -23.50
C GLY A 220 -4.43 3.17 -23.80
N GLU A 221 -5.05 3.93 -22.89
CA GLU A 221 -6.44 4.40 -23.06
C GLU A 221 -6.56 5.90 -23.37
N ILE A 222 -5.73 6.74 -22.76
CA ILE A 222 -5.87 8.21 -22.83
C ILE A 222 -5.06 8.78 -23.98
N ILE A 223 -3.75 8.57 -23.99
CA ILE A 223 -2.87 8.96 -25.09
C ILE A 223 -2.83 7.79 -26.08
N THR A 224 -3.42 8.00 -27.26
CA THR A 224 -3.54 6.98 -28.32
C THR A 224 -2.71 7.32 -29.56
N TYR A 225 -2.05 8.49 -29.58
CA TYR A 225 -1.04 8.79 -30.58
C TYR A 225 0.28 8.10 -30.25
N ASP A 226 1.04 7.74 -31.28
CA ASP A 226 2.25 6.93 -31.13
C ASP A 226 3.48 7.79 -30.80
N PHE A 227 3.59 8.94 -31.46
CA PHE A 227 4.63 9.93 -31.20
C PHE A 227 4.19 11.35 -31.54
N SER A 228 4.94 12.30 -31.02
CA SER A 228 4.77 13.72 -31.29
C SER A 228 6.06 14.35 -31.76
N ILE A 229 5.95 15.36 -32.62
CA ILE A 229 7.08 16.15 -33.11
C ILE A 229 6.79 17.62 -32.85
N THR A 230 7.73 18.30 -32.20
CA THR A 230 7.67 19.74 -31.99
C THR A 230 8.45 20.46 -33.07
N HIS A 231 7.90 21.54 -33.58
CA HIS A 231 8.53 22.43 -34.53
C HIS A 231 9.65 23.25 -33.88
N LYS A 232 10.65 23.63 -34.66
CA LYS A 232 11.68 24.57 -34.23
C LYS A 232 11.13 25.97 -34.08
N ASP A 233 11.57 26.70 -33.05
CA ASP A 233 11.14 28.07 -32.83
C ASP A 233 11.55 29.00 -33.97
N GLY A 234 10.67 29.93 -34.35
CA GLY A 234 10.95 30.99 -35.32
C GLY A 234 10.96 30.56 -36.80
N ILE A 235 10.57 29.32 -37.13
CA ILE A 235 10.44 28.90 -38.53
C ILE A 235 9.15 29.44 -39.18
N SER A 236 9.21 29.70 -40.49
CA SER A 236 8.07 30.21 -41.26
C SER A 236 6.94 29.18 -41.34
N GLU A 237 5.70 29.66 -41.49
CA GLU A 237 4.52 28.78 -41.57
C GLU A 237 4.59 27.84 -42.78
N THR A 238 5.19 28.28 -43.89
CA THR A 238 5.45 27.44 -45.07
C THR A 238 6.31 26.23 -44.75
N LYS A 239 7.38 26.41 -43.95
CA LYS A 239 8.28 25.32 -43.55
C LYS A 239 7.59 24.32 -42.62
N LYS A 240 6.70 24.80 -41.74
CA LYS A 240 5.87 23.91 -40.91
C LYS A 240 4.95 23.06 -41.77
N GLU A 241 4.28 23.67 -42.74
CA GLU A 241 3.43 22.95 -43.69
C GLU A 241 4.24 21.92 -44.49
N ASP A 242 5.45 22.27 -44.95
CA ASP A 242 6.33 21.33 -45.65
C ASP A 242 6.67 20.09 -44.80
N LEU A 243 6.98 20.28 -43.51
CA LEU A 243 7.22 19.18 -42.57
C LEU A 243 5.97 18.31 -42.39
N ILE A 244 4.81 18.94 -42.23
CA ILE A 244 3.52 18.25 -42.10
C ILE A 244 3.22 17.40 -43.34
N GLN A 245 3.40 17.97 -44.54
CA GLN A 245 3.18 17.27 -45.80
C GLN A 245 4.20 16.14 -46.00
N TYR A 246 5.44 16.31 -45.54
CA TYR A 246 6.43 15.26 -45.54
C TYR A 246 6.07 14.11 -44.60
N ALA A 247 5.59 14.42 -43.38
CA ALA A 247 5.14 13.42 -42.42
C ALA A 247 3.91 12.64 -42.95
N LYS A 248 2.95 13.33 -43.58
CA LYS A 248 1.78 12.73 -44.25
C LYS A 248 2.14 11.70 -45.32
N LYS A 249 3.26 11.91 -46.02
CA LYS A 249 3.71 11.05 -47.14
C LYS A 249 4.50 9.82 -46.70
N GLN A 250 4.77 9.66 -45.40
CA GLN A 250 5.45 8.46 -44.91
C GLN A 250 4.55 7.24 -45.08
N GLU A 251 5.13 6.13 -45.54
CA GLU A 251 4.41 4.91 -45.99
C GLU A 251 3.46 4.32 -44.93
N HIS A 252 3.76 4.53 -43.64
CA HIS A 252 3.02 3.96 -42.53
C HIS A 252 2.24 4.99 -41.69
N MET A 253 2.25 6.26 -42.11
CA MET A 253 1.49 7.33 -41.44
C MET A 253 -0.01 7.14 -41.71
N THR A 254 -0.75 6.75 -40.67
CA THR A 254 -2.19 6.47 -40.79
C THR A 254 -3.01 7.73 -40.61
N ASP A 255 -2.66 8.54 -39.62
CA ASP A 255 -3.33 9.82 -39.37
C ASP A 255 -2.40 10.76 -38.59
N LEU A 256 -2.63 12.07 -38.72
CA LEU A 256 -2.00 13.07 -37.86
C LEU A 256 -2.94 14.23 -37.54
N ILE A 257 -2.60 14.94 -36.47
CA ILE A 257 -3.24 16.19 -36.09
C ILE A 257 -2.18 17.22 -35.76
N GLU A 258 -2.43 18.46 -36.20
CA GLU A 258 -1.62 19.61 -35.83
C GLU A 258 -2.10 20.14 -34.48
N VAL A 259 -1.15 20.48 -33.62
CA VAL A 259 -1.45 20.97 -32.28
C VAL A 259 -0.67 22.23 -31.96
N SER A 260 -1.28 23.05 -31.11
CA SER A 260 -0.59 24.11 -30.38
C SER A 260 -0.46 23.67 -28.93
N GLU A 261 0.77 23.66 -28.42
CA GLU A 261 1.10 23.39 -27.04
C GLU A 261 1.78 24.62 -26.44
N SER A 262 1.37 24.98 -25.23
CA SER A 262 2.03 26.06 -24.50
C SER A 262 1.98 25.83 -23.00
N ALA A 263 3.10 26.14 -22.34
CA ALA A 263 3.15 26.14 -20.89
C ALA A 263 2.31 27.30 -20.33
N VAL A 264 1.42 26.99 -19.40
CA VAL A 264 0.55 27.95 -18.72
C VAL A 264 0.54 27.72 -17.22
N THR A 265 0.35 28.77 -16.45
CA THR A 265 0.03 28.68 -15.02
C THR A 265 -1.47 28.91 -14.85
N ILE A 266 -2.15 27.93 -14.27
CA ILE A 266 -3.58 27.99 -13.92
C ILE A 266 -3.76 28.36 -12.46
N ARG A 267 -4.75 29.21 -12.17
CA ARG A 267 -5.04 29.70 -10.81
C ARG A 267 -6.53 29.74 -10.52
N ALA A 268 -6.90 29.26 -9.34
CA ALA A 268 -8.23 29.41 -8.76
C ALA A 268 -8.14 29.25 -7.23
N ASN A 269 -9.08 29.87 -6.50
CA ASN A 269 -9.18 29.73 -5.04
C ASN A 269 -7.86 29.96 -4.27
N GLY A 270 -7.04 30.92 -4.71
CA GLY A 270 -5.73 31.22 -4.09
C GLY A 270 -4.62 30.18 -4.36
N LYS A 271 -4.90 29.12 -5.12
CA LYS A 271 -3.94 28.08 -5.49
C LYS A 271 -3.45 28.27 -6.93
N LYS A 272 -2.23 27.80 -7.20
CA LYS A 272 -1.61 27.83 -8.54
C LYS A 272 -1.12 26.43 -8.91
N GLN A 273 -1.20 26.09 -10.18
CA GLN A 273 -0.62 24.88 -10.74
C GLN A 273 -0.07 25.20 -12.14
N ASP A 274 1.01 24.54 -12.52
CA ASP A 274 1.55 24.62 -13.89
C ASP A 274 0.89 23.52 -14.74
N ALA A 275 0.56 23.86 -15.98
CA ALA A 275 -0.14 22.99 -16.91
C ALA A 275 0.30 23.22 -18.35
N THR A 276 0.05 22.24 -19.21
CA THR A 276 0.20 22.38 -20.66
C THR A 276 -1.17 22.65 -21.26
N MET A 277 -1.29 23.78 -21.96
CA MET A 277 -2.47 24.11 -22.73
C MET A 277 -2.33 23.52 -24.14
N ILE A 278 -3.34 22.77 -24.58
CA ILE A 278 -3.34 22.05 -25.86
C ILE A 278 -4.55 22.48 -26.69
N GLN A 279 -4.31 22.88 -27.94
CA GLN A 279 -5.34 23.16 -28.93
C GLN A 279 -5.16 22.29 -30.17
N PRO A 280 -6.22 21.60 -30.64
CA PRO A 280 -6.15 20.91 -31.92
C PRO A 280 -6.41 21.90 -33.06
N MET A 281 -5.44 22.03 -33.96
CA MET A 281 -5.42 23.07 -35.01
C MET A 281 -6.13 22.62 -36.28
N SER A 282 -5.97 21.35 -36.67
CA SER A 282 -6.49 20.84 -37.95
C SER A 282 -7.81 20.05 -37.85
N LYS A 283 -8.17 19.54 -36.66
CA LYS A 283 -9.44 18.81 -36.42
C LYS A 283 -10.05 19.26 -35.10
N LYS A 284 -11.39 19.35 -35.01
CA LYS A 284 -12.05 19.66 -33.71
C LYS A 284 -12.03 18.47 -32.74
N ASP A 285 -12.05 17.25 -33.27
CA ASP A 285 -12.07 16.04 -32.45
C ASP A 285 -10.66 15.58 -32.12
N LEU A 286 -10.33 15.64 -30.84
CA LEU A 286 -9.04 15.20 -30.29
C LEU A 286 -9.09 13.72 -29.84
N ASN A 287 -10.26 13.10 -29.71
CA ASN A 287 -10.43 11.77 -29.10
C ASN A 287 -9.72 10.61 -29.84
N GLY A 288 -9.30 10.82 -31.08
CA GLY A 288 -8.46 9.86 -31.82
C GLY A 288 -6.99 9.85 -31.38
N TYR A 289 -6.55 10.89 -30.68
CA TYR A 289 -5.16 11.12 -30.24
C TYR A 289 -5.07 11.19 -28.72
N ILE A 290 -5.99 11.92 -28.10
CA ILE A 290 -6.13 12.04 -26.66
C ILE A 290 -7.61 11.85 -26.31
N SER A 291 -7.94 10.73 -25.67
CA SER A 291 -9.31 10.46 -25.19
C SER A 291 -9.67 11.39 -24.05
N LEU A 292 -10.60 12.32 -24.31
CA LEU A 292 -11.15 13.21 -23.30
C LEU A 292 -12.37 12.52 -22.70
N GLN A 293 -12.30 12.02 -21.47
CA GLN A 293 -13.35 11.18 -20.90
C GLN A 293 -13.50 11.30 -19.39
N ASP A 294 -14.68 10.94 -18.88
CA ASP A 294 -14.87 10.73 -17.43
C ASP A 294 -14.16 9.45 -16.96
N ARG A 295 -13.47 9.51 -15.81
CA ARG A 295 -12.78 8.32 -15.27
C ARG A 295 -13.73 7.17 -14.91
N LYS A 296 -14.92 7.47 -14.39
CA LYS A 296 -15.85 6.46 -13.86
C LYS A 296 -16.86 6.00 -14.90
N SER A 297 -17.55 6.93 -15.56
CA SER A 297 -18.57 6.59 -16.56
C SER A 297 -17.98 6.29 -17.93
N LYS A 298 -16.70 6.64 -18.16
CA LYS A 298 -16.02 6.53 -19.47
C LYS A 298 -16.76 7.28 -20.59
N THR A 299 -17.58 8.26 -20.22
CA THR A 299 -18.26 9.15 -21.16
C THR A 299 -17.23 10.03 -21.85
N LYS A 300 -17.18 9.98 -23.19
CA LYS A 300 -16.28 10.82 -23.97
C LYS A 300 -16.82 12.25 -24.09
N TYR A 301 -15.89 13.20 -24.07
CA TYR A 301 -16.14 14.63 -24.18
C TYR A 301 -15.58 15.16 -25.50
N GLN A 302 -16.22 16.21 -26.02
CA GLN A 302 -15.72 16.95 -27.16
C GLN A 302 -15.41 18.37 -26.73
N LEU A 303 -14.44 18.99 -27.41
CA LEU A 303 -14.12 20.39 -27.19
C LEU A 303 -15.20 21.27 -27.83
N ASP A 304 -15.65 22.26 -27.07
CA ASP A 304 -16.60 23.28 -27.51
C ASP A 304 -15.96 24.67 -27.49
N ASP A 305 -16.65 25.64 -28.08
CA ASP A 305 -16.18 27.02 -28.19
C ASP A 305 -16.60 27.87 -26.96
N ASP A 306 -17.18 27.24 -25.92
CA ASP A 306 -17.76 27.89 -24.75
C ASP A 306 -16.94 27.71 -23.46
N GLY A 307 -16.15 26.64 -23.36
CA GLY A 307 -15.34 26.36 -22.18
C GLY A 307 -14.17 25.42 -22.43
N ILE A 308 -13.32 25.32 -21.41
CA ILE A 308 -12.13 24.47 -21.39
C ILE A 308 -12.43 23.12 -20.77
N ILE A 309 -11.67 22.11 -21.18
CA ILE A 309 -11.61 20.83 -20.48
C ILE A 309 -10.34 20.80 -19.62
N LEU A 310 -10.51 20.58 -18.32
CA LEU A 310 -9.42 20.57 -17.34
C LEU A 310 -9.16 19.14 -16.85
N THR A 311 -7.90 18.77 -16.65
CA THR A 311 -7.55 17.47 -16.05
C THR A 311 -8.03 17.32 -14.60
N GLU A 312 -8.47 16.11 -14.21
CA GLU A 312 -9.07 15.81 -12.89
C GLU A 312 -8.18 16.22 -11.71
N LYS A 313 -6.88 15.90 -11.77
CA LYS A 313 -5.94 16.22 -10.70
C LYS A 313 -5.79 17.74 -10.51
N ALA A 314 -5.65 18.49 -11.61
CA ALA A 314 -5.58 19.94 -11.57
C ALA A 314 -6.85 20.57 -10.96
N ALA A 315 -8.03 20.08 -11.37
CA ALA A 315 -9.30 20.53 -10.82
C ALA A 315 -9.40 20.27 -9.31
N SER A 316 -8.98 19.07 -8.86
CA SER A 316 -8.94 18.69 -7.45
C SER A 316 -7.99 19.57 -6.62
N LEU A 317 -6.78 19.82 -7.13
CA LEU A 317 -5.79 20.66 -6.44
C LEU A 317 -6.28 22.11 -6.31
N LEU A 318 -6.82 22.67 -7.38
CA LEU A 318 -7.40 24.02 -7.41
C LEU A 318 -8.75 24.13 -6.64
N GLY A 319 -9.39 23.00 -6.32
CA GLY A 319 -10.69 22.97 -5.64
C GLY A 319 -11.83 23.48 -6.51
N VAL A 320 -11.79 23.21 -7.81
CA VAL A 320 -12.79 23.65 -8.80
C VAL A 320 -13.53 22.45 -9.40
N LYS A 321 -14.75 22.71 -9.89
CA LYS A 321 -15.63 21.72 -10.51
C LYS A 321 -16.08 22.21 -11.88
N LYS A 322 -16.75 21.32 -12.62
CA LYS A 322 -17.46 21.69 -13.85
C LYS A 322 -18.39 22.88 -13.59
N GLY A 323 -18.34 23.88 -14.47
CA GLY A 323 -19.11 25.12 -14.37
C GLY A 323 -18.34 26.28 -13.73
N ASP A 324 -17.32 26.01 -12.92
CA ASP A 324 -16.47 27.05 -12.32
C ASP A 324 -15.58 27.72 -13.37
N SER A 325 -14.94 28.82 -13.00
CA SER A 325 -13.97 29.52 -13.85
C SER A 325 -12.59 29.53 -13.22
N ILE A 326 -11.56 29.41 -14.07
CA ILE A 326 -10.15 29.49 -13.66
C ILE A 326 -9.47 30.62 -14.41
N LYS A 327 -8.41 31.15 -13.82
CA LYS A 327 -7.53 32.09 -14.50
C LYS A 327 -6.36 31.35 -15.13
N ILE A 328 -6.04 31.66 -16.38
CA ILE A 328 -4.93 31.05 -17.12
C ILE A 328 -3.96 32.15 -17.50
N GLN A 329 -2.67 31.93 -17.21
CA GLN A 329 -1.58 32.85 -17.51
C GLN A 329 -0.53 32.14 -18.35
N ARG A 330 -0.24 32.66 -19.55
CA ARG A 330 0.90 32.26 -20.36
C ARG A 330 2.03 33.29 -20.22
N SER A 331 3.29 32.84 -20.29
CA SER A 331 4.43 33.78 -20.22
C SER A 331 4.35 34.82 -21.35
N GLY A 332 4.45 36.10 -21.00
CA GLY A 332 4.38 37.22 -21.95
C GLY A 332 2.98 37.66 -22.38
N ASP A 333 1.92 36.92 -22.04
CA ASP A 333 0.53 37.28 -22.37
C ASP A 333 -0.23 37.86 -21.18
N LYS A 334 -1.44 38.39 -21.41
CA LYS A 334 -2.35 38.81 -20.33
C LYS A 334 -3.02 37.60 -19.69
N GLN A 335 -3.35 37.72 -18.41
CA GLN A 335 -4.15 36.74 -17.70
C GLN A 335 -5.58 36.70 -18.28
N ILE A 336 -6.05 35.51 -18.65
CA ILE A 336 -7.43 35.30 -19.10
C ILE A 336 -8.24 34.55 -18.05
N THR A 337 -9.57 34.61 -18.17
CA THR A 337 -10.49 33.78 -17.37
C THR A 337 -11.27 32.87 -18.31
N ALA A 338 -11.32 31.58 -17.98
CA ALA A 338 -12.00 30.58 -18.79
C ALA A 338 -12.92 29.70 -17.92
N LYS A 339 -14.10 29.36 -18.44
CA LYS A 339 -15.06 28.48 -17.77
C LYS A 339 -14.71 27.01 -18.02
N ILE A 340 -14.83 26.16 -17.01
CA ILE A 340 -14.64 24.71 -17.12
C ILE A 340 -15.91 24.08 -17.67
N SER A 341 -15.88 23.58 -18.91
CA SER A 341 -16.99 22.84 -19.51
C SER A 341 -17.04 21.40 -19.01
N GLN A 342 -15.89 20.73 -18.91
CA GLN A 342 -15.77 19.35 -18.42
C GLN A 342 -14.44 19.13 -17.67
N ILE A 343 -14.38 18.05 -16.91
CA ILE A 343 -13.17 17.55 -16.25
C ILE A 343 -12.83 16.18 -16.83
N THR A 344 -11.60 16.01 -17.32
CA THR A 344 -11.16 14.77 -17.99
C THR A 344 -10.21 13.94 -17.13
N GLU A 345 -10.29 12.62 -17.28
CA GLU A 345 -9.34 11.64 -16.77
C GLU A 345 -7.94 11.92 -17.36
N ASN A 346 -6.92 11.98 -16.51
CA ASN A 346 -5.51 12.09 -16.89
C ASN A 346 -4.64 11.76 -15.68
N TYR A 347 -3.60 10.94 -15.87
CA TYR A 347 -2.73 10.45 -14.79
C TYR A 347 -1.38 11.17 -14.71
N MET A 348 -0.96 11.84 -15.79
CA MET A 348 0.35 12.51 -15.89
C MET A 348 0.25 13.98 -16.27
N GLN A 349 0.87 14.84 -15.46
CA GLN A 349 0.88 16.29 -15.58
C GLN A 349 -0.52 16.91 -15.55
N HIS A 350 -0.58 18.24 -15.64
CA HIS A 350 -1.82 18.98 -15.78
C HIS A 350 -1.97 19.47 -17.20
N LYS A 351 -3.16 19.25 -17.77
CA LYS A 351 -3.49 19.70 -19.12
C LYS A 351 -4.76 20.54 -19.11
N VAL A 352 -4.79 21.52 -20.00
CA VAL A 352 -5.96 22.35 -20.32
C VAL A 352 -6.21 22.23 -21.80
N TYR A 353 -7.39 21.77 -22.18
CA TYR A 353 -7.77 21.64 -23.58
C TYR A 353 -8.79 22.72 -23.95
N MET A 354 -8.57 23.38 -25.09
CA MET A 354 -9.50 24.38 -25.62
C MET A 354 -9.48 24.40 -27.15
N THR A 355 -10.53 24.90 -27.79
CA THR A 355 -10.52 25.07 -29.24
C THR A 355 -9.68 26.29 -29.66
N PRO A 356 -9.13 26.31 -30.89
CA PRO A 356 -8.48 27.51 -31.44
C PRO A 356 -9.40 28.74 -31.48
N LYS A 357 -10.71 28.54 -31.68
CA LYS A 357 -11.71 29.62 -31.67
C LYS A 357 -11.88 30.22 -30.28
N LEU A 358 -11.97 29.38 -29.24
CA LEU A 358 -12.03 29.86 -27.86
C LEU A 358 -10.73 30.59 -27.48
N TYR A 359 -9.58 30.09 -27.92
CA TYR A 359 -8.30 30.77 -27.74
C TYR A 359 -8.29 32.18 -28.35
N GLU A 360 -8.72 32.31 -29.62
CA GLU A 360 -8.79 33.61 -30.32
C GLU A 360 -9.76 34.57 -29.62
N LYS A 361 -10.89 34.08 -29.12
CA LYS A 361 -11.87 34.86 -28.35
C LYS A 361 -11.31 35.39 -27.03
N LEU A 362 -10.51 34.60 -26.32
CA LEU A 362 -10.01 34.96 -24.98
C LEU A 362 -8.70 35.76 -25.00
N TYR A 363 -7.78 35.44 -25.92
CA TYR A 363 -6.47 36.09 -26.03
C TYR A 363 -6.40 37.18 -27.10
N HIS A 364 -7.41 37.30 -27.96
CA HIS A 364 -7.41 38.21 -29.13
C HIS A 364 -6.21 37.98 -30.06
N LYS A 365 -5.72 36.74 -30.13
CA LYS A 365 -4.60 36.30 -30.96
C LYS A 365 -4.89 34.90 -31.51
N LYS A 366 -4.41 34.60 -32.71
CA LYS A 366 -4.48 33.24 -33.26
C LYS A 366 -3.43 32.33 -32.61
N ALA A 367 -3.83 31.11 -32.28
CA ALA A 367 -2.89 30.08 -31.86
C ALA A 367 -1.97 29.72 -33.05
N GLN A 368 -0.71 29.41 -32.77
CA GLN A 368 0.25 28.96 -33.78
C GLN A 368 0.52 27.47 -33.58
N THR A 369 0.62 26.72 -34.68
CA THR A 369 0.98 25.31 -34.64
C THR A 369 2.41 25.17 -34.10
N THR A 370 2.56 24.42 -33.01
CA THR A 370 3.85 24.14 -32.37
C THR A 370 4.33 22.73 -32.64
N GLY A 371 3.46 21.84 -33.13
CA GLY A 371 3.85 20.47 -33.45
C GLY A 371 2.72 19.64 -34.05
N ILE A 372 3.00 18.34 -34.16
CA ILE A 372 2.07 17.33 -34.67
C ILE A 372 2.04 16.11 -33.76
N TYR A 373 0.88 15.49 -33.65
CA TYR A 373 0.73 14.14 -33.11
C TYR A 373 0.48 13.16 -34.26
N CYS A 374 1.19 12.06 -34.25
CA CYS A 374 1.23 11.10 -35.34
C CYS A 374 0.72 9.73 -34.88
N ILE A 375 0.00 9.04 -35.77
CA ILE A 375 -0.46 7.67 -35.59
C ILE A 375 0.09 6.82 -36.73
N GLU A 376 0.85 5.79 -36.38
CA GLU A 376 1.37 4.78 -37.30
C GLU A 376 0.87 3.39 -36.88
N LYS A 377 -0.02 2.80 -37.67
CA LYS A 377 -0.57 1.46 -37.40
C LYS A 377 0.17 0.36 -38.16
N ASN A 378 0.08 -0.86 -37.64
CA ASN A 378 0.56 -2.10 -38.28
C ASN A 378 2.07 -2.17 -38.53
N ILE A 379 2.87 -1.47 -37.73
CA ILE A 379 4.34 -1.53 -37.81
C ILE A 379 4.96 -1.89 -36.46
N SER A 380 6.20 -2.38 -36.49
CA SER A 380 6.96 -2.64 -35.27
C SER A 380 7.38 -1.33 -34.58
N LYS A 381 7.48 -1.34 -33.24
CA LYS A 381 8.01 -0.19 -32.45
C LYS A 381 9.36 0.31 -32.98
N LYS A 382 10.23 -0.60 -33.44
CA LYS A 382 11.53 -0.25 -34.03
C LYS A 382 11.39 0.52 -35.35
N LYS A 383 10.48 0.10 -36.22
CA LYS A 383 10.24 0.78 -37.50
C LYS A 383 9.63 2.16 -37.30
N MET A 384 8.70 2.28 -36.35
CA MET A 384 8.13 3.56 -35.92
C MET A 384 9.21 4.52 -35.42
N GLN A 385 10.15 4.01 -34.62
CA GLN A 385 11.30 4.79 -34.16
C GLN A 385 12.21 5.25 -35.31
N GLU A 386 12.44 4.39 -36.31
CA GLU A 386 13.18 4.76 -37.52
C GLU A 386 12.47 5.87 -38.30
N ASN A 387 11.16 5.74 -38.53
CA ASN A 387 10.34 6.74 -39.24
C ASN A 387 10.36 8.09 -38.51
N GLY A 388 10.07 8.11 -37.20
CA GLY A 388 10.10 9.33 -36.41
C GLY A 388 11.48 10.02 -36.47
N LYS A 389 12.58 9.25 -36.43
CA LYS A 389 13.94 9.79 -36.58
C LYS A 389 14.20 10.40 -37.96
N GLN A 390 13.64 9.84 -39.03
CA GLN A 390 13.74 10.43 -40.36
C GLN A 390 13.00 11.76 -40.45
N ILE A 391 11.83 11.87 -39.82
CA ILE A 391 11.09 13.14 -39.75
C ILE A 391 11.86 14.16 -38.89
N LEU A 392 12.45 13.73 -37.77
CA LEU A 392 13.28 14.59 -36.91
C LEU A 392 14.55 15.10 -37.61
N ALA A 393 15.07 14.39 -38.61
CA ALA A 393 16.26 14.80 -39.36
C ALA A 393 16.03 16.04 -40.27
N ARG A 394 14.77 16.50 -40.40
CA ARG A 394 14.42 17.74 -41.07
C ARG A 394 14.78 18.95 -40.21
N ASP A 395 15.30 20.01 -40.83
CA ASP A 395 15.71 21.24 -40.13
C ASP A 395 14.56 21.95 -39.41
N GLU A 396 13.33 21.69 -39.86
CA GLU A 396 12.08 22.22 -39.31
C GLU A 396 11.66 21.55 -37.99
N ALA A 397 12.13 20.33 -37.73
CA ALA A 397 11.79 19.55 -36.53
C ALA A 397 12.79 19.86 -35.39
N SER A 398 12.27 20.00 -34.17
CA SER A 398 13.09 20.29 -32.99
C SER A 398 13.23 19.09 -32.06
N THR A 399 12.11 18.45 -31.71
CA THR A 399 12.09 17.34 -30.76
C THR A 399 11.11 16.28 -31.22
N LEU A 400 11.44 15.03 -30.92
CA LEU A 400 10.64 13.85 -31.18
C LEU A 400 10.41 13.13 -29.86
N HIS A 401 9.17 12.76 -29.59
CA HIS A 401 8.79 12.12 -28.35
C HIS A 401 7.86 10.93 -28.62
N PHE A 402 8.28 9.73 -28.24
CA PHE A 402 7.49 8.50 -28.40
C PHE A 402 6.72 8.15 -27.12
N CYS A 403 5.43 7.85 -27.27
CA CYS A 403 4.61 7.38 -26.14
C CYS A 403 5.09 6.01 -25.63
N ALA A 404 5.66 5.18 -26.50
CA ALA A 404 6.23 3.89 -26.11
C ALA A 404 7.47 4.02 -25.21
N ASP A 405 8.24 5.11 -25.31
CA ASP A 405 9.41 5.36 -24.46
C ASP A 405 8.96 5.77 -23.05
N ASP A 406 7.90 6.57 -22.94
CA ASP A 406 7.24 6.89 -21.68
C ASP A 406 6.61 5.65 -21.01
N GLU A 407 5.88 4.84 -21.78
CA GLU A 407 5.29 3.59 -21.32
C GLU A 407 6.36 2.67 -20.74
N LYS A 408 7.50 2.56 -21.43
CA LYS A 408 8.65 1.76 -20.98
C LYS A 408 9.27 2.33 -19.72
N THR A 409 9.53 3.64 -19.66
CA THR A 409 10.10 4.31 -18.48
C THR A 409 9.21 4.09 -17.25
N MET A 410 7.89 4.19 -17.41
CA MET A 410 6.94 3.92 -16.34
C MET A 410 6.91 2.44 -15.94
N SER A 411 6.99 1.52 -16.91
CA SER A 411 7.08 0.07 -16.65
C SER A 411 8.35 -0.29 -15.87
N ASP A 412 9.48 0.31 -16.24
CA ASP A 412 10.74 0.15 -15.52
C ASP A 412 10.60 0.69 -14.08
N MET A 413 9.97 1.86 -13.89
CA MET A 413 9.66 2.41 -12.56
C MET A 413 8.80 1.46 -11.71
N VAL A 414 7.78 0.83 -12.29
CA VAL A 414 6.94 -0.18 -11.63
C VAL A 414 7.77 -1.39 -11.23
N ASN A 415 8.64 -1.87 -12.12
CA ASN A 415 9.49 -3.01 -11.85
C ASN A 415 10.45 -2.73 -10.69
N ASN A 416 10.89 -1.49 -10.50
CA ASN A 416 11.73 -1.09 -9.37
C ASN A 416 10.99 -1.22 -8.04
N LEU A 417 9.68 -1.00 -8.01
CA LEU A 417 8.89 -1.17 -6.80
C LEU A 417 8.77 -2.64 -6.36
N ASN A 418 9.16 -3.60 -7.21
CA ASN A 418 9.19 -5.00 -6.81
C ASN A 418 10.08 -5.22 -5.58
N ILE A 419 11.20 -4.50 -5.43
CA ILE A 419 12.05 -4.65 -4.25
C ILE A 419 11.31 -4.22 -2.98
N VAL A 420 10.53 -3.14 -3.05
CA VAL A 420 9.69 -2.64 -1.95
C VAL A 420 8.62 -3.67 -1.60
N VAL A 421 7.99 -4.28 -2.61
CA VAL A 421 7.03 -5.38 -2.42
C VAL A 421 7.69 -6.56 -1.72
N VAL A 422 8.90 -6.97 -2.11
CA VAL A 422 9.63 -8.06 -1.42
C VAL A 422 9.90 -7.70 0.05
N VAL A 423 10.36 -6.48 0.34
CA VAL A 423 10.58 -6.02 1.72
C VAL A 423 9.28 -6.11 2.53
N LEU A 424 8.15 -5.70 1.95
CA LEU A 424 6.84 -5.80 2.60
C LEU A 424 6.38 -7.25 2.80
N ILE A 425 6.64 -8.16 1.85
CA ILE A 425 6.34 -9.59 1.97
C ILE A 425 7.14 -10.20 3.13
N VAL A 426 8.44 -9.94 3.19
CA VAL A 426 9.30 -10.44 4.28
C VAL A 426 8.83 -9.89 5.63
N SER A 427 8.54 -8.59 5.68
CA SER A 427 8.05 -7.93 6.90
C SER A 427 6.70 -8.49 7.36
N ALA A 428 5.76 -8.71 6.44
CA ALA A 428 4.46 -9.33 6.74
C ALA A 428 4.61 -10.80 7.18
N GLY A 429 5.56 -11.53 6.59
CA GLY A 429 5.90 -12.91 6.98
C GLY A 429 6.46 -12.99 8.40
N LEU A 430 7.40 -12.10 8.76
CA LEU A 430 7.92 -11.99 10.13
C LEU A 430 6.81 -11.62 11.13
N LEU A 431 5.95 -10.67 10.77
CA LEU A 431 4.80 -10.29 11.59
C LEU A 431 3.84 -11.47 11.80
N ALA A 432 3.55 -12.22 10.72
CA ALA A 432 2.69 -13.40 10.77
C ALA A 432 3.31 -14.48 11.67
N PHE A 433 4.62 -14.69 11.56
CA PHE A 433 5.36 -15.62 12.40
C PHE A 433 5.21 -15.26 13.88
N VAL A 434 5.48 -14.02 14.27
CA VAL A 434 5.38 -13.57 15.67
C VAL A 434 3.98 -13.76 16.23
N VAL A 435 2.95 -13.34 15.48
CA VAL A 435 1.55 -13.43 15.92
C VAL A 435 1.09 -14.87 16.04
N LEU A 436 1.27 -15.67 14.98
CA LEU A 436 0.77 -17.04 14.92
C LEU A 436 1.56 -17.96 15.86
N TYR A 437 2.87 -17.73 16.01
CA TYR A 437 3.68 -18.48 16.97
C TYR A 437 3.20 -18.24 18.40
N ASN A 438 3.03 -16.96 18.78
CA ASN A 438 2.53 -16.61 20.11
C ASN A 438 1.15 -17.23 20.36
N LEU A 439 0.27 -17.14 19.38
CA LEU A 439 -1.06 -17.73 19.44
C LEU A 439 -1.00 -19.25 19.62
N ASN A 440 -0.20 -19.94 18.83
CA ASN A 440 -0.10 -21.39 18.88
C ASN A 440 0.47 -21.85 20.22
N ASN A 441 1.49 -21.17 20.73
CA ASN A 441 2.07 -21.48 22.02
C ASN A 441 1.04 -21.32 23.15
N ILE A 442 0.25 -20.24 23.13
CA ILE A 442 -0.86 -20.06 24.08
C ILE A 442 -1.92 -21.17 23.92
N ASN A 443 -2.30 -21.53 22.69
CA ASN A 443 -3.28 -22.59 22.42
C ASN A 443 -2.84 -23.95 23.01
N ILE A 444 -1.56 -24.27 22.84
CA ILE A 444 -0.97 -25.52 23.30
C ILE A 444 -0.83 -25.51 24.82
N SER A 445 -0.33 -24.43 25.42
CA SER A 445 -0.16 -24.28 26.86
C SER A 445 -1.51 -24.34 27.60
N GLU A 446 -2.56 -23.70 27.08
CA GLU A 446 -3.89 -23.72 27.68
C GLU A 446 -4.57 -25.11 27.60
N ARG A 447 -4.31 -25.87 26.53
CA ARG A 447 -4.91 -27.20 26.31
C ARG A 447 -3.96 -28.35 26.61
N ARG A 448 -2.83 -28.09 27.27
CA ARG A 448 -1.77 -29.09 27.46
C ARG A 448 -2.30 -30.37 28.09
N MET A 449 -3.13 -30.25 29.12
CA MET A 449 -3.82 -31.36 29.78
C MET A 449 -4.79 -32.09 28.84
N GLU A 450 -5.64 -31.36 28.11
CA GLU A 450 -6.60 -31.94 27.16
C GLU A 450 -5.86 -32.72 26.05
N LEU A 451 -4.77 -32.15 25.51
CA LEU A 451 -3.93 -32.78 24.48
C LEU A 451 -3.21 -34.01 25.02
N ALA A 452 -2.72 -33.97 26.26
CA ALA A 452 -2.10 -35.12 26.91
C ALA A 452 -3.09 -36.27 27.13
N THR A 453 -4.31 -35.99 27.60
CA THR A 453 -5.38 -37.00 27.72
C THR A 453 -5.75 -37.61 26.37
N ILE A 454 -5.86 -36.79 25.31
CA ILE A 454 -6.16 -37.29 23.95
C ILE A 454 -5.02 -38.21 23.45
N LYS A 455 -3.75 -37.89 23.73
CA LYS A 455 -2.62 -38.78 23.39
C LYS A 455 -2.66 -40.10 24.17
N VAL A 456 -2.98 -40.06 25.46
CA VAL A 456 -3.12 -41.27 26.30
C VAL A 456 -4.24 -42.18 25.79
N LEU A 457 -5.30 -41.61 25.20
CA LEU A 457 -6.38 -42.36 24.55
C LEU A 457 -5.99 -42.99 23.19
N GLY A 458 -4.73 -42.87 22.75
CA GLY A 458 -4.19 -43.54 21.57
C GLY A 458 -4.29 -42.75 20.27
N PHE A 459 -4.67 -41.46 20.32
CA PHE A 459 -4.69 -40.60 19.12
C PHE A 459 -3.27 -40.31 18.63
N TYR A 460 -3.09 -40.27 17.31
CA TYR A 460 -1.82 -39.95 16.69
C TYR A 460 -1.49 -38.45 16.79
N ASP A 461 -0.20 -38.09 16.78
CA ASP A 461 0.25 -36.69 16.84
C ASP A 461 -0.39 -35.80 15.75
N GLY A 462 -0.65 -36.36 14.56
CA GLY A 462 -1.34 -35.66 13.47
C GLY A 462 -2.80 -35.33 13.78
N GLU A 463 -3.51 -36.22 14.47
CA GLU A 463 -4.91 -36.04 14.87
C GLU A 463 -5.03 -35.01 16.00
N VAL A 464 -4.10 -35.05 16.96
CA VAL A 464 -3.96 -34.06 18.03
C VAL A 464 -3.64 -32.68 17.44
N GLY A 465 -2.73 -32.60 16.47
CA GLY A 465 -2.43 -31.37 15.75
C GLY A 465 -3.63 -30.82 14.99
N ALA A 466 -4.36 -31.67 14.27
CA ALA A 466 -5.56 -31.28 13.52
C ALA A 466 -6.65 -30.67 14.43
N TYR A 467 -6.77 -31.13 15.67
CA TYR A 467 -7.68 -30.56 16.65
C TYR A 467 -7.33 -29.09 16.98
N VAL A 468 -6.05 -28.79 17.21
CA VAL A 468 -5.58 -27.43 17.51
C VAL A 468 -5.64 -26.53 16.26
N TYR A 469 -5.22 -27.04 15.11
CA TYR A 469 -5.13 -26.26 13.88
C TYR A 469 -6.48 -25.82 13.31
N ARG A 470 -7.58 -26.52 13.61
CA ARG A 470 -8.92 -26.12 13.15
C ARG A 470 -9.31 -24.70 13.58
N GLU A 471 -8.97 -24.32 14.81
CA GLU A 471 -9.23 -22.96 15.30
C GLU A 471 -8.34 -21.94 14.60
N ASN A 472 -7.06 -22.26 14.42
CA ASN A 472 -6.11 -21.39 13.71
C ASN A 472 -6.52 -21.16 12.26
N ILE A 473 -7.03 -22.18 11.58
CA ILE A 473 -7.52 -22.07 10.20
C ILE A 473 -8.70 -21.10 10.14
N LEU A 474 -9.67 -21.22 11.04
CA LEU A 474 -10.80 -20.29 11.11
C LEU A 474 -10.37 -18.85 11.41
N LEU A 475 -9.45 -18.69 12.36
CA LEU A 475 -8.88 -17.39 12.71
C LEU A 475 -8.09 -16.80 11.53
N THR A 476 -7.38 -17.63 10.77
CA THR A 476 -6.68 -17.22 9.56
C THR A 476 -7.68 -16.75 8.51
N ILE A 477 -8.75 -17.49 8.24
CA ILE A 477 -9.79 -17.10 7.27
C ILE A 477 -10.43 -15.77 7.67
N LEU A 478 -10.86 -15.63 8.94
CA LEU A 478 -11.48 -14.40 9.43
C LEU A 478 -10.49 -13.23 9.46
N GLY A 479 -9.24 -13.49 9.83
CA GLY A 479 -8.14 -12.54 9.79
C GLY A 479 -7.84 -12.07 8.38
N THR A 480 -7.81 -12.96 7.39
CA THR A 480 -7.64 -12.62 5.98
C THR A 480 -8.79 -11.75 5.48
N ILE A 481 -10.05 -12.08 5.81
CA ILE A 481 -11.22 -11.27 5.44
C ILE A 481 -11.12 -9.87 6.05
N ALA A 482 -10.83 -9.77 7.35
CA ALA A 482 -10.63 -8.49 8.02
C ALA A 482 -9.44 -7.72 7.43
N GLY A 483 -8.35 -8.42 7.09
CA GLY A 483 -7.14 -7.88 6.49
C GLY A 483 -7.34 -7.35 5.08
N ILE A 484 -8.22 -7.95 4.28
CA ILE A 484 -8.64 -7.40 2.99
C ILE A 484 -9.31 -6.04 3.20
N ILE A 485 -10.25 -5.94 4.15
CA ILE A 485 -10.95 -4.67 4.44
C ILE A 485 -9.95 -3.62 4.93
N LEU A 486 -9.10 -3.97 5.90
CA LEU A 486 -8.07 -3.08 6.43
C LEU A 486 -7.06 -2.68 5.35
N GLY A 487 -6.64 -3.62 4.49
CA GLY A 487 -5.69 -3.37 3.42
C GLY A 487 -6.25 -2.44 2.34
N ILE A 488 -7.54 -2.53 2.00
CA ILE A 488 -8.20 -1.58 1.09
C ILE A 488 -8.22 -0.17 1.69
N ILE A 489 -8.56 -0.05 2.98
CA ILE A 489 -8.57 1.24 3.69
C ILE A 489 -7.16 1.84 3.71
N LEU A 490 -6.17 1.00 4.03
CA LEU A 490 -4.77 1.39 4.13
C LEU A 490 -4.20 1.82 2.78
N HIS A 491 -4.42 1.01 1.74
CA HIS A 491 -4.04 1.31 0.36
C HIS A 491 -4.63 2.64 -0.08
N LYS A 492 -5.94 2.83 0.10
CA LYS A 492 -6.61 4.08 -0.24
C LYS A 492 -5.98 5.26 0.49
N TYR A 493 -5.76 5.16 1.80
CA TYR A 493 -5.13 6.20 2.60
C TYR A 493 -3.73 6.55 2.05
N VAL A 494 -2.88 5.54 1.84
CA VAL A 494 -1.51 5.73 1.35
C VAL A 494 -1.49 6.38 -0.03
N ILE A 495 -2.35 5.93 -0.95
CA ILE A 495 -2.44 6.53 -2.28
C ILE A 495 -2.84 8.01 -2.19
N PHE A 496 -3.87 8.35 -1.40
CA PHE A 496 -4.28 9.76 -1.25
C PHE A 496 -3.23 10.66 -0.60
N THR A 497 -2.43 10.15 0.35
CA THR A 497 -1.41 10.96 1.03
C THR A 497 -0.08 11.04 0.29
N THR A 498 0.17 10.13 -0.66
CA THR A 498 1.46 10.01 -1.38
C THR A 498 1.39 10.52 -2.81
N GLU A 499 0.18 10.76 -3.37
CA GLU A 499 0.03 11.37 -4.69
C GLU A 499 0.70 12.76 -4.74
N VAL A 500 1.75 12.89 -5.52
CA VAL A 500 2.39 14.18 -5.85
C VAL A 500 1.48 15.03 -6.76
N ASP A 501 1.70 16.34 -6.81
CA ASP A 501 0.83 17.27 -7.54
C ASP A 501 0.62 16.87 -9.01
N LEU A 502 1.70 16.54 -9.72
CA LEU A 502 1.67 16.24 -11.17
C LEU A 502 1.25 14.82 -11.54
N ILE A 503 1.02 13.92 -10.57
CA ILE A 503 0.71 12.52 -10.85
C ILE A 503 -0.57 12.11 -10.11
N MET A 504 -1.53 11.53 -10.84
CA MET A 504 -2.66 10.85 -10.25
C MET A 504 -2.36 9.35 -10.25
N PHE A 505 -2.44 8.70 -9.11
CA PHE A 505 -2.25 7.26 -9.03
C PHE A 505 -3.54 6.51 -9.37
N GLY A 506 -3.38 5.29 -9.87
CA GLY A 506 -4.48 4.34 -9.96
C GLY A 506 -5.13 4.11 -8.60
N ARG A 507 -6.45 3.91 -8.58
CA ARG A 507 -7.21 3.73 -7.33
C ARG A 507 -7.72 2.30 -7.14
N GLN A 508 -7.34 1.39 -8.02
CA GLN A 508 -7.82 0.02 -8.04
C GLN A 508 -6.68 -0.93 -7.73
N ILE A 509 -6.97 -1.89 -6.86
CA ILE A 509 -6.09 -3.04 -6.62
C ILE A 509 -6.57 -4.15 -7.55
N TYR A 510 -5.66 -4.76 -8.30
CA TYR A 510 -6.00 -5.82 -9.23
C TYR A 510 -6.36 -7.10 -8.49
N VAL A 511 -7.25 -7.91 -9.08
CA VAL A 511 -7.73 -9.16 -8.49
C VAL A 511 -6.58 -10.12 -8.17
N GLN A 512 -5.54 -10.13 -9.01
CA GLN A 512 -4.34 -10.94 -8.82
C GLN A 512 -3.62 -10.62 -7.50
N SER A 513 -3.53 -9.34 -7.14
CA SER A 513 -2.91 -8.88 -5.89
C SER A 513 -3.65 -9.35 -4.65
N TYR A 514 -4.99 -9.44 -4.70
CA TYR A 514 -5.77 -10.08 -3.64
C TYR A 514 -5.44 -11.58 -3.55
N ILE A 515 -5.39 -12.28 -4.69
CA ILE A 515 -5.09 -13.71 -4.74
C ILE A 515 -3.71 -14.00 -4.16
N TYR A 516 -2.67 -13.28 -4.62
CA TYR A 516 -1.30 -13.46 -4.11
C TYR A 516 -1.20 -13.17 -2.62
N SER A 517 -1.84 -12.10 -2.13
CA SER A 517 -1.84 -11.76 -0.71
C SER A 517 -2.53 -12.84 0.14
N ILE A 518 -3.67 -13.38 -0.33
CA ILE A 518 -4.38 -14.48 0.34
C ILE A 518 -3.51 -15.74 0.36
N LEU A 519 -2.93 -16.12 -0.77
CA LEU A 519 -2.08 -17.31 -0.88
C LEU A 519 -0.84 -17.21 0.01
N LEU A 520 -0.17 -16.05 0.04
CA LEU A 520 0.98 -15.81 0.92
C LEU A 520 0.57 -15.84 2.39
N THR A 521 -0.57 -15.25 2.75
CA THR A 521 -1.08 -15.30 4.14
C THR A 521 -1.35 -16.74 4.58
N ILE A 522 -1.97 -17.55 3.71
CA ILE A 522 -2.18 -18.98 3.97
C ILE A 522 -0.85 -19.73 4.05
N ALA A 523 0.10 -19.46 3.15
CA ALA A 523 1.42 -20.08 3.15
C ALA A 523 2.19 -19.78 4.45
N PHE A 524 2.18 -18.53 4.92
CA PHE A 524 2.76 -18.16 6.21
C PHE A 524 2.07 -18.87 7.37
N SER A 525 0.74 -18.98 7.34
CA SER A 525 0.01 -19.73 8.38
C SER A 525 0.38 -21.20 8.41
N ILE A 526 0.48 -21.84 7.25
CA ILE A 526 0.92 -23.24 7.13
C ILE A 526 2.35 -23.40 7.65
N LEU A 527 3.28 -22.52 7.25
CA LEU A 527 4.67 -22.56 7.68
C LEU A 527 4.80 -22.47 9.20
N VAL A 528 4.10 -21.52 9.84
CA VAL A 528 4.13 -21.35 11.29
C VAL A 528 3.50 -22.55 12.00
N ASN A 529 2.36 -23.07 11.50
CA ASN A 529 1.74 -24.26 12.07
C ASN A 529 2.66 -25.49 11.95
N ALA A 530 3.36 -25.65 10.83
CA ALA A 530 4.35 -26.72 10.65
C ALA A 530 5.52 -26.59 11.62
N PHE A 531 6.01 -25.38 11.87
CA PHE A 531 7.06 -25.15 12.86
C PHE A 531 6.61 -25.54 14.28
N VAL A 532 5.39 -25.18 14.67
CA VAL A 532 4.86 -25.49 16.00
C VAL A 532 4.47 -26.96 16.16
N TYR A 533 4.17 -27.67 15.07
CA TYR A 533 3.92 -29.11 15.09
C TYR A 533 5.03 -29.91 15.78
N PHE A 534 6.29 -29.51 15.59
CA PHE A 534 7.42 -30.17 16.24
C PHE A 534 7.45 -29.99 17.76
N GLN A 535 6.84 -28.92 18.29
CA GLN A 535 6.67 -28.74 19.73
C GLN A 535 5.56 -29.64 20.29
N LEU A 536 4.46 -29.82 19.55
CA LEU A 536 3.35 -30.72 19.94
C LEU A 536 3.81 -32.16 20.14
N LYS A 537 4.76 -32.64 19.31
CA LYS A 537 5.34 -33.98 19.44
C LYS A 537 6.06 -34.20 20.78
N LYS A 538 6.61 -33.13 21.38
CA LYS A 538 7.39 -33.19 22.62
C LYS A 538 6.54 -33.12 23.90
N ILE A 539 5.21 -33.08 23.79
CA ILE A 539 4.33 -33.06 24.96
C ILE A 539 4.37 -34.42 25.65
N ASP A 540 4.82 -34.42 26.90
CA ASP A 540 4.88 -35.60 27.77
C ASP A 540 3.47 -36.04 28.18
N MET A 541 3.15 -37.32 27.94
CA MET A 541 1.87 -37.93 28.27
C MET A 541 1.72 -38.16 29.78
N VAL A 542 2.84 -38.33 30.50
CA VAL A 542 2.89 -38.69 31.92
C VAL A 542 2.43 -37.54 32.82
N GLU A 543 2.52 -36.30 32.34
CA GLU A 543 2.09 -35.12 33.09
C GLU A 543 0.59 -35.12 33.40
N SER A 544 -0.24 -35.72 32.53
CA SER A 544 -1.69 -35.87 32.78
C SER A 544 -2.02 -36.84 33.93
N LEU A 545 -1.13 -37.79 34.20
CA LEU A 545 -1.28 -38.80 35.25
C LEU A 545 -0.87 -38.27 36.64
N LYS A 546 -0.09 -37.17 36.71
CA LYS A 546 0.43 -36.60 37.96
C LYS A 546 -0.54 -35.66 38.68
N SER A 547 -1.65 -35.26 38.05
CA SER A 547 -2.58 -34.26 38.62
C SER A 547 -3.68 -34.84 39.52
N THR A 548 -3.71 -36.16 39.69
CA THR A 548 -4.67 -36.90 40.54
C THR A 548 -4.11 -37.37 41.88
N GLU A 549 -2.88 -36.98 42.23
CA GLU A 549 -2.34 -36.98 43.60
C GLU A 549 -2.17 -35.54 44.08
#